data_AF-A0A843HS73-F1
#
_entry.id   AF-A0A843HS73-F1
#
_cell.length_a   1.000
_cell.length_b   1.000
_cell.length_c   1.000
_cell.angle_alpha   90.00
_cell.angle_beta   90.00
_cell.angle_gamma   90.00
#
_symmetry.space_group_name_H-M   'P 1'
#
loop_
_entity.id
_entity.type
_entity.pdbx_description
1 polymer ?
#
loop_
_entity_poly.entity_id
_entity_poly.type
_entity_poly.pdbx_seq_one_letter_code
_entity_poly.pdbx_strand_id
1 'polypeptide(L)' 'MTIKEIRQKLNVSQKDFAIYCNIPLGTLQHWEQECRKPPDYVVQLILDKILQDPEILDEIKSELRY' A
#
# COMPACT_ATOMS: atom_id res chain seq x y z
N MET A 1 -7.54 10.84 3.77
CA MET A 1 -7.29 9.67 2.91
C MET A 1 -6.70 8.57 3.78
N THR A 2 -7.29 7.38 3.81
CA THR A 2 -6.78 6.24 4.59
C THR A 2 -5.87 5.37 3.74
N ILE A 3 -5.06 4.51 4.38
CA ILE A 3 -4.20 3.55 3.66
C ILE A 3 -5.04 2.59 2.81
N LYS A 4 -6.23 2.21 3.29
CA LYS A 4 -7.19 1.38 2.55
C LYS A 4 -7.66 2.06 1.26
N GLU A 5 -8.01 3.34 1.33
CA GLU A 5 -8.42 4.11 0.16
C GLU A 5 -7.30 4.25 -0.86
N ILE A 6 -6.06 4.48 -0.40
CA ILE A 6 -4.88 4.51 -1.27
C ILE A 6 -4.76 3.18 -2.01
N ARG A 7 -4.69 2.06 -1.28
CA ARG A 7 -4.56 0.73 -1.89
C ARG A 7 -5.69 0.40 -2.87
N GLN A 8 -6.93 0.73 -2.51
CA GLN A 8 -8.08 0.49 -3.39
C GLN A 8 -7.99 1.27 -4.69
N LYS A 9 -7.49 2.52 -4.68
CA LYS A 9 -7.24 3.29 -5.91
C LYS A 9 -6.17 2.67 -6.80
N LEU A 10 -5.18 1.98 -6.23
CA LEU A 10 -4.14 1.28 -6.99
C LEU A 10 -4.61 -0.07 -7.55
N ASN A 11 -5.76 -0.57 -7.08
CA ASN A 11 -6.34 -1.85 -7.46
C ASN A 11 -5.36 -3.04 -7.27
N VAL A 12 -4.72 -3.08 -6.10
CA VAL A 12 -3.78 -4.16 -5.69
C VAL A 12 -4.26 -4.87 -4.43
N SER A 13 -3.78 -6.10 -4.22
CA SER A 13 -4.10 -6.86 -3.00
C SER A 13 -3.39 -6.26 -1.77
N GLN A 14 -3.84 -6.62 -0.56
CA GLN A 14 -3.15 -6.21 0.67
C GLN A 14 -1.71 -6.74 0.72
N LYS A 15 -1.48 -7.95 0.21
CA LYS A 15 -0.16 -8.58 0.21
C LYS A 15 0.81 -7.79 -0.66
N ASP A 16 0.38 -7.41 -1.86
CA ASP A 16 1.25 -6.75 -2.83
C ASP A 16 1.55 -5.32 -2.39
N PHE A 17 0.55 -4.64 -1.84
CA PHE A 17 0.73 -3.33 -1.23
C PHE A 17 1.69 -3.35 -0.04
N ALA A 18 1.57 -4.37 0.82
CA ALA A 18 2.49 -4.59 1.95
C ALA A 18 3.93 -4.78 1.48
N ILE A 19 4.16 -5.62 0.46
CA ILE A 19 5.47 -5.83 -0.15
C ILE A 19 6.01 -4.52 -0.73
N TYR A 20 5.21 -3.82 -1.52
CA TYR A 20 5.59 -2.57 -2.17
C TYR A 20 5.98 -1.47 -1.18
N CYS A 21 5.15 -1.24 -0.17
CA CYS A 21 5.44 -0.25 0.87
C CYS A 21 6.52 -0.73 1.85
N ASN A 22 6.95 -1.98 1.75
CA ASN A 22 7.85 -2.66 2.69
C ASN A 22 7.30 -2.61 4.14
N ILE A 23 6.02 -2.94 4.29
CA ILE A 23 5.29 -2.92 5.56
C ILE A 23 4.79 -4.33 5.86
N PRO A 24 4.92 -4.83 7.09
CA PRO A 24 4.36 -6.13 7.44
C PRO A 24 2.85 -6.20 7.15
N LEU A 25 2.40 -7.27 6.51
CA LEU A 25 0.98 -7.45 6.15
C LEU A 25 0.04 -7.29 7.37
N GLY A 26 0.43 -7.82 8.53
CA GLY A 26 -0.36 -7.66 9.77
C GLY A 26 -0.48 -6.21 10.23
N THR A 27 0.57 -5.39 10.02
CA THR A 27 0.54 -3.96 10.32
C THR A 27 -0.42 -3.24 9.38
N LEU A 28 -0.34 -3.53 8.08
CA LEU A 28 -1.26 -2.98 7.09
C LEU A 28 -2.72 -3.36 7.42
N GLN A 29 -2.98 -4.63 7.77
CA GLN A 29 -4.31 -5.10 8.15
C GLN A 29 -4.84 -4.36 9.38
N HIS A 30 -4.04 -4.20 10.44
CA HIS A 30 -4.45 -3.42 11.61
C HIS A 30 -4.78 -1.96 11.27
N TRP A 31 -4.08 -1.36 10.31
CA TRP A 31 -4.38 0.00 9.84
C TRP A 31 -5.67 0.05 9.01
N GLU A 32 -5.89 -0.92 8.11
CA GLU A 32 -7.11 -0.96 7.28
C GLU A 32 -8.38 -1.37 8.04
N GLN A 33 -8.22 -2.08 9.16
CA GLN A 33 -9.30 -2.46 10.07
C GLN A 33 -9.54 -1.44 11.19
N GLU A 34 -8.83 -0.31 11.17
CA GLU A 34 -8.90 0.74 12.20
C GLU A 34 -8.52 0.27 13.62
N CYS A 35 -7.96 -0.93 13.76
CA CYS A 35 -7.43 -1.43 15.04
C CYS A 35 -6.26 -0.58 15.53
N ARG A 36 -5.51 0.03 14.62
CA ARG A 36 -4.44 0.99 14.90
C ARG A 36 -4.49 2.12 13.89
N LYS A 37 -4.19 3.34 14.32
CA LYS A 37 -3.99 4.47 13.41
C LYS A 37 -2.52 4.50 12.95
N PRO A 38 -2.23 4.50 11.63
CA PRO A 38 -0.88 4.77 11.16
C PRO A 38 -0.47 6.19 11.59
N PRO A 39 0.82 6.43 11.92
CA PRO A 39 1.31 7.79 12.09
C PRO A 39 1.07 8.62 10.83
N ASP A 40 0.73 9.91 10.98
CA ASP A 40 0.34 10.75 9.85
C ASP A 40 1.47 10.86 8.80
N TYR A 41 2.74 10.87 9.23
CA TYR A 41 3.90 10.89 8.33
C TYR A 41 4.04 9.62 7.49
N VAL A 42 3.57 8.46 7.98
CA VAL A 42 3.63 7.20 7.22
C VAL A 42 2.69 7.26 6.03
N VAL A 43 1.51 7.85 6.22
CA VAL A 43 0.56 8.06 5.12
C VAL A 43 1.16 8.95 4.04
N GLN A 44 1.88 10.01 4.44
CA GLN A 44 2.58 10.90 3.51
C GLN A 44 3.69 10.17 2.76
N LEU A 45 4.56 9.40 3.45
CA LEU A 45 5.63 8.64 2.82
C LEU A 45 5.12 7.62 1.78
N ILE A 46 4.00 6.95 2.09
CA ILE A 46 3.36 6.03 1.16
C ILE A 46 2.88 6.77 -0.10
N LEU A 47 2.21 7.92 0.08
CA LEU A 47 1.75 8.74 -1.03
C LEU A 47 2.91 9.23 -1.89
N ASP A 48 3.96 9.76 -1.27
CA ASP A 48 5.15 10.24 -1.97
C ASP A 48 5.81 9.11 -2.77
N LYS A 49 5.92 7.92 -2.19
CA LYS A 49 6.48 6.75 -2.89
C LYS A 49 5.67 6.38 -4.14
N ILE A 50 4.35 6.39 -4.05
CA ILE A 50 3.44 6.10 -5.18
C ILE A 50 3.56 7.19 -6.25
N LEU A 51 3.69 8.45 -5.86
CA LEU A 51 3.82 9.58 -6.79
C LEU A 51 5.17 9.58 -7.52
N GLN A 52 6.23 9.09 -6.87
CA GLN A 52 7.56 8.97 -7.48
C GLN A 52 7.66 7.81 -8.46
N ASP A 53 6.87 6.74 -8.27
CA ASP A 53 6.95 5.54 -9.10
C ASP A 53 5.56 5.01 -9.48
N PRO A 54 4.90 5.64 -10.47
CA PRO A 54 3.56 5.23 -10.90
C PRO A 54 3.54 3.91 -11.68
N GLU A 55 4.64 3.53 -12.33
CA GLU A 55 4.74 2.35 -13.21
C GLU A 55 4.98 1.04 -12.43
N ILE A 56 5.51 1.14 -11.22
CA ILE A 56 5.77 0.01 -10.32
C ILE A 56 4.52 -0.86 -10.06
N LEU A 57 3.32 -0.26 -10.20
CA LEU A 57 2.04 -0.95 -9.99
C LEU A 57 1.68 -1.89 -11.13
N ASP A 58 2.15 -1.58 -12.35
CA ASP A 58 2.01 -2.47 -13.49
C ASP A 58 3.02 -3.61 -13.40
N GLU A 59 4.22 -3.34 -12.86
CA GLU A 59 5.25 -4.35 -12.60
C GLU A 59 4.75 -5.40 -11.57
N ILE A 60 4.19 -4.95 -10.44
CA ILE A 60 3.60 -5.83 -9.41
C ILE A 60 2.49 -6.73 -9.97
N LYS A 61 1.60 -6.18 -10.80
CA LYS A 61 0.51 -6.96 -11.44
C LYS A 61 1.05 -7.95 -12.46
N SER A 62 2.20 -7.68 -13.07
CA SER A 62 2.83 -8.55 -14.05
C SER A 62 3.59 -9.73 -13.42
N GLU A 63 4.28 -9.53 -12.29
CA GLU A 63 5.03 -10.59 -11.61
C GLU A 63 4.12 -11.65 -10.96
N LEU A 64 2.91 -11.28 -10.55
CA LEU A 64 1.95 -12.19 -9.93
C LEU A 64 1.07 -12.96 -10.95
N ARG A 65 1.34 -12.81 -12.25
CA ARG A 65 0.59 -13.45 -13.35
C ARG A 65 1.22 -14.72 -13.91
N TYR A 66 2.23 -15.29 -13.26
CA TYR A 66 2.85 -16.56 -13.63
C TYR A 66 2.41 -17.70 -12.73
#